data_AF-A0A3R8YW11-F1
#
_entry.id   AF-A0A3R8YW11-F1
#
_cell.length_a   1.000
_cell.length_b   1.000
_cell.length_c   1.000
_cell.angle_alpha   90.00
_cell.angle_beta   90.00
_cell.angle_gamma   90.00
#
_symmetry.space_group_name_H-M   'P 1'
#
loop_
_entity.id
_entity.type
_entity.pdbx_description
1 polymer ?
#
loop_
_entity_poly.entity_id
_entity_poly.type
_entity_poly.pdbx_seq_one_letter_code
_entity_poly.pdbx_strand_id
1 'polypeptide(L)' 'MKKIFKYWWQDFLWEIFCVRLPLMLTLAFAFFVVTYWYEYALLKIVSFLIITSIACDRLFKRKR' A
#
# COMPACT_ATOMS: atom_id res chain seq x y z
N MET A 1 4.41 -31.17 -7.56
CA MET A 1 5.29 -30.02 -7.22
C MET A 1 4.89 -28.69 -7.85
N LYS A 2 4.45 -28.62 -9.12
CA LYS A 2 4.11 -27.35 -9.80
C LYS A 2 2.99 -26.50 -9.14
N LYS A 3 2.05 -27.13 -8.40
CA LYS A 3 0.95 -26.41 -7.72
C LYS A 3 1.39 -25.72 -6.41
N ILE A 4 2.29 -26.33 -5.64
CA ILE A 4 2.76 -25.78 -4.35
C ILE A 4 3.60 -24.53 -4.61
N PHE A 5 4.47 -24.57 -5.62
CA PHE A 5 5.30 -23.42 -6.01
C PHE A 5 4.45 -22.25 -6.51
N LYS A 6 3.34 -22.52 -7.20
CA LYS A 6 2.43 -21.48 -7.68
C LYS A 6 1.67 -20.80 -6.54
N TYR A 7 1.22 -21.55 -5.54
CA TYR A 7 0.61 -20.98 -4.34
C TYR A 7 1.62 -20.14 -3.56
N TRP A 8 2.83 -20.66 -3.34
CA TRP A 8 3.88 -19.94 -2.62
C TRP A 8 4.30 -18.64 -3.32
N TRP A 9 4.38 -18.67 -4.66
CA TRP A 9 4.66 -17.48 -5.46
C TRP A 9 3.54 -16.46 -5.41
N GLN A 10 2.29 -16.93 -5.33
CA GLN A 10 1.12 -16.07 -5.24
C GLN A 10 1.00 -15.40 -3.88
N ASP A 11 1.30 -16.11 -2.79
CA ASP A 11 1.42 -15.53 -1.44
C ASP A 11 2.56 -14.51 -1.37
N PHE A 12 3.73 -14.83 -1.92
CA PHE A 12 4.89 -13.93 -1.91
C PHE A 12 4.65 -12.65 -2.74
N LEU A 13 4.06 -12.78 -3.93
CA LEU A 13 3.64 -11.63 -4.73
C LEU A 13 2.57 -10.83 -4.00
N TRP A 14 1.66 -11.49 -3.28
CA TRP A 14 0.61 -10.82 -2.54
C TRP A 14 1.18 -10.03 -1.37
N GLU A 15 2.13 -10.57 -0.62
CA GLU A 15 2.80 -9.89 0.48
C GLU A 15 3.60 -8.66 0.00
N ILE A 16 4.31 -8.79 -1.12
CA ILE A 16 5.03 -7.68 -1.74
C ILE A 16 4.08 -6.59 -2.26
N PHE A 17 3.02 -6.97 -2.99
CA PHE A 17 2.07 -6.01 -3.54
C PHE A 17 1.15 -5.39 -2.48
N CYS A 18 0.80 -6.10 -1.41
CA CYS A 18 -0.13 -5.60 -0.38
C CYS A 18 0.55 -4.87 0.76
N VAL A 19 1.81 -5.18 1.09
CA VAL A 19 2.51 -4.50 2.20
C VAL A 19 3.55 -3.56 1.65
N ARG A 20 4.46 -4.06 0.82
CA ARG A 20 5.65 -3.32 0.40
C ARG A 20 5.34 -2.21 -0.61
N LEU A 21 4.42 -2.46 -1.53
CA LEU A 21 4.04 -1.51 -2.58
C LEU A 21 3.25 -0.30 -2.05
N PRO A 22 2.19 -0.46 -1.22
CA PRO A 22 1.52 0.69 -0.62
C PRO A 22 2.43 1.47 0.34
N LEU A 23 3.37 0.81 1.03
CA LEU A 23 4.39 1.49 1.85
C LEU A 23 5.36 2.34 1.01
N MET A 24 5.83 1.81 -0.12
CA MET A 24 6.64 2.56 -1.07
C MET A 24 5.84 3.74 -1.66
N LEU A 25 4.56 3.51 -1.96
CA LEU A 25 3.67 4.53 -2.51
C LEU A 25 3.41 5.66 -1.52
N THR A 26 3.17 5.35 -0.24
CA THR A 26 2.96 6.35 0.81
C THR A 26 4.23 7.15 1.09
N LEU A 27 5.41 6.52 1.08
CA LEU A 27 6.69 7.22 1.20
C LEU A 27 6.96 8.18 0.03
N ALA A 28 6.75 7.71 -1.20
CA ALA A 28 6.92 8.55 -2.39
C ALA A 28 5.93 9.72 -2.41
N PHE A 29 4.67 9.46 -2.03
CA PHE A 29 3.64 10.49 -1.94
C PHE A 29 3.95 11.51 -0.85
N ALA A 30 4.41 11.07 0.33
CA ALA A 30 4.84 11.96 1.40
C ALA A 30 5.98 12.87 0.96
N PHE A 31 6.98 12.32 0.26
CA PHE A 31 8.10 13.11 -0.27
C PHE A 31 7.63 14.16 -1.29
N PHE A 32 6.76 13.77 -2.22
CA PHE A 32 6.18 14.70 -3.21
C PHE A 32 5.37 15.82 -2.54
N VAL A 33 4.52 15.46 -1.58
CA VAL A 33 3.65 16.42 -0.89
C VAL A 33 4.47 17.40 -0.03
N VAL A 34 5.51 16.94 0.67
CA VAL A 34 6.40 17.81 1.44
C VAL A 34 7.17 18.76 0.53
N THR A 35 7.63 18.27 -0.63
CA THR A 35 8.47 19.06 -1.55
C THR A 35 7.68 20.12 -2.31
N TYR A 36 6.48 19.78 -2.79
CA TYR A 36 5.69 20.69 -3.63
C TYR A 36 4.62 21.44 -2.84
N TRP A 37 3.97 20.80 -1.86
CA TRP A 37 2.72 21.26 -1.25
C TRP A 37 2.83 21.37 0.30
N TYR A 38 3.85 22.09 0.76
CA TYR A 38 4.25 22.19 2.17
C TYR A 38 3.14 22.70 3.11
N GLU A 39 2.38 23.72 2.71
CA GLU A 39 1.39 24.39 3.57
C GLU A 39 0.30 23.45 4.13
N TYR A 40 0.04 22.33 3.45
CA TYR A 40 -0.95 21.33 3.89
C TYR A 40 -0.39 19.91 3.86
N ALA A 41 0.93 19.76 3.94
CA ALA A 41 1.58 18.48 3.74
C ALA A 41 1.10 17.41 4.74
N LEU A 42 1.03 17.79 6.03
CA LEU A 42 0.57 16.89 7.09
C LEU A 42 -0.88 16.43 6.89
N LEU A 43 -1.80 17.36 6.58
CA LEU A 43 -3.22 17.04 6.35
C LEU A 43 -3.38 16.08 5.15
N LYS A 44 -2.62 16.28 4.08
CA LYS A 44 -2.65 15.44 2.88
C LYS A 44 -2.04 14.06 3.12
N ILE A 45 -0.96 13.98 3.89
CA ILE A 45 -0.34 12.70 4.26
C ILE A 45 -1.27 11.90 5.16
N VAL A 46 -1.87 12.52 6.19
CA VAL A 46 -2.78 11.84 7.12
C VAL A 46 -4.02 11.31 6.42
N SER A 47 -4.66 12.14 5.58
CA SER A 47 -5.83 11.72 4.80
C SER A 47 -5.48 10.61 3.80
N PHE A 48 -4.32 10.67 3.15
CA PHE A 48 -3.83 9.61 2.27
C PHE A 48 -3.60 8.29 3.02
N LEU A 49 -3.02 8.34 4.22
CA LEU A 49 -2.77 7.18 5.09
C LEU A 49 -4.08 6.50 5.51
N ILE A 50 -5.09 7.28 5.88
CA ILE A 50 -6.41 6.76 6.24
C ILE A 50 -7.07 6.09 5.02
N ILE A 51 -7.05 6.74 3.86
CA ILE A 51 -7.66 6.19 2.63
C ILE A 51 -6.95 4.92 2.19
N THR A 52 -5.61 4.90 2.19
CA THR A 52 -4.83 3.71 1.81
C THR A 52 -5.04 2.57 2.80
N SER A 53 -5.13 2.85 4.11
CA SER A 53 -5.47 1.84 5.11
C SER A 53 -6.85 1.23 4.85
N ILE A 54 -7.89 2.04 4.64
CA ILE A 54 -9.25 1.57 4.31
C ILE A 54 -9.28 0.78 2.99
N ALA A 55 -8.56 1.25 1.97
CA ALA A 55 -8.48 0.59 0.67
C ALA A 55 -7.80 -0.78 0.76
N CYS A 56 -6.69 -0.89 1.51
CA CYS A 56 -6.05 -2.15 1.83
C CYS A 56 -7.02 -3.09 2.56
N ASP A 57 -7.73 -2.60 3.57
CA ASP A 57 -8.64 -3.39 4.39
C ASP A 57 -9.85 -3.91 3.58
N ARG A 58 -10.40 -3.09 2.67
CA ARG A 58 -11.47 -3.51 1.73
C ARG A 58 -11.00 -4.53 0.70
N LEU A 59 -9.81 -4.35 0.12
CA LEU A 59 -9.23 -5.33 -0.80
C LEU A 59 -8.96 -6.66 -0.11
N PHE A 60 -8.56 -6.62 1.17
CA PHE A 60 -8.24 -7.79 1.97
C PHE A 60 -9.48 -8.57 2.41
N LYS A 61 -10.54 -7.88 2.86
CA LYS A 61 -11.83 -8.53 3.22
C LYS A 61 -12.46 -9.31 2.08
N ARG A 62 -12.16 -8.97 0.82
CA ARG A 62 -12.71 -9.68 -0.36
C ARG A 62 -12.03 -11.01 -0.66
N LYS A 63 -10.88 -11.30 -0.04
CA LYS A 63 -10.11 -12.53 -0.24
C LYS A 63 -10.21 -13.54 0.90
N ARG A 64 -10.91 -13.21 2.00
CA ARG A 64 -11.17 -14.13 3.10
C ARG A 64 -12.43 -14.95 2.85
#